data_AF-A0A1J4N8H1-F1
#
_entry.id   AF-A0A1J4N8H1-F1
#
_cell.length_a   1.000
_cell.length_b   1.000
_cell.length_c   1.000
_cell.angle_alpha   90.00
_cell.angle_beta   90.00
_cell.angle_gamma   90.00
#
_symmetry.space_group_name_H-M   'P 1'
#
loop_
_entity.id
_entity.type
_entity.pdbx_description
1 polymer ?
#
loop_
_entity_poly.entity_id
_entity_poly.type
_entity_poly.pdbx_seq_one_letter_code
_entity_poly.pdbx_strand_id
1 'polypeptide(L)'
;MQTNGAYRTPAAPAQQQPSALGWDQRPQQSQAQPQYQEPAIQQPAVMAQTTGTHWPQFVNNNRLVGALVAGFGATQLATMFGYWIYGLGIMEGPLDFAFFNGVILTPNATANDAGFAVSQWFAGMGFHYFNGMVFALAYALVIFPWLGKTHTTSSNLARSLGMGMFLATASCGWWIPALHPEDVIGIDPGFFSINLGWGTVLGVYLWHVVWAVALGLFFNPQD
;
A
#
# COMPACT_ATOMS: atom_id res chain seq x y z
N MET A 1 18.79 101.11 10.97
CA MET A 1 18.26 100.54 9.71
C MET A 1 16.77 100.82 9.67
N GLN A 2 16.34 101.42 8.56
CA GLN A 2 14.99 101.83 8.13
C GLN A 2 13.97 100.67 8.16
N THR A 3 12.64 100.79 8.12
CA THR A 3 11.57 101.79 8.37
C THR A 3 10.26 101.06 7.97
N ASN A 4 9.11 101.46 8.56
CA ASN A 4 7.74 101.40 7.98
C ASN A 4 7.10 100.00 7.76
N GLY A 5 5.79 99.81 7.91
CA GLY A 5 4.68 100.72 8.19
C GLY A 5 3.34 100.09 7.79
N ALA A 6 2.26 100.61 8.40
CA ALA A 6 0.84 100.59 8.01
C ALA A 6 0.06 99.24 8.04
N TYR A 7 -1.03 99.02 8.79
CA TYR A 7 -2.27 99.76 9.18
C TYR A 7 -3.54 99.24 8.45
N ARG A 8 -4.52 98.85 9.28
CA ARG A 8 -6.01 98.92 9.18
C ARG A 8 -6.87 97.68 8.79
N THR A 9 -7.75 97.39 9.75
CA THR A 9 -9.10 96.73 9.82
C THR A 9 -10.15 97.32 8.85
N PRO A 10 -11.46 96.91 8.78
CA PRO A 10 -12.31 96.01 9.60
C PRO A 10 -13.29 95.06 8.84
N ALA A 11 -14.18 94.39 9.60
CA ALA A 11 -15.23 93.43 9.19
C ALA A 11 -16.48 94.03 8.51
N ALA A 12 -17.30 93.19 7.85
CA ALA A 12 -18.75 93.38 7.67
C ALA A 12 -19.46 92.07 7.19
N PRO A 13 -20.80 91.95 7.35
CA PRO A 13 -21.50 90.70 7.62
C PRO A 13 -22.28 90.09 6.43
N ALA A 14 -22.87 88.93 6.71
CA ALA A 14 -23.68 88.08 5.85
C ALA A 14 -24.76 88.81 5.03
N GLN A 15 -24.96 88.36 3.79
CA GLN A 15 -26.18 88.56 3.02
C GLN A 15 -26.83 87.21 2.71
N GLN A 16 -28.04 87.04 3.22
CA GLN A 16 -29.00 86.00 2.83
C GLN A 16 -29.68 86.39 1.51
N GLN A 17 -29.65 85.44 0.55
CA GLN A 17 -30.62 85.03 -0.49
C GLN A 17 -31.85 85.91 -0.83
N PRO A 18 -32.30 85.92 -2.10
CA PRO A 18 -33.33 84.94 -2.47
C PRO A 18 -33.24 84.28 -3.86
N SER A 19 -33.86 83.12 -3.86
CA SER A 19 -34.22 82.16 -4.91
C SER A 19 -35.02 82.70 -6.10
N ALA A 20 -34.80 82.09 -7.27
CA ALA A 20 -35.78 81.75 -8.30
C ALA A 20 -34.98 81.16 -9.49
N LEU A 21 -35.30 80.08 -10.19
CA LEU A 21 -36.42 79.17 -10.35
C LEU A 21 -35.77 77.85 -10.79
N GLY A 22 -36.16 76.70 -10.24
CA GLY A 22 -37.20 75.89 -10.87
C GLY A 22 -36.60 75.03 -11.97
N TRP A 23 -36.44 73.73 -11.69
CA TRP A 23 -36.85 72.57 -12.50
C TRP A 23 -36.14 71.32 -11.96
N ASP A 24 -36.96 70.49 -11.31
CA ASP A 24 -36.95 69.02 -11.36
C ASP A 24 -35.85 68.22 -10.67
N GLN A 25 -36.22 67.87 -9.44
CA GLN A 25 -36.08 66.58 -8.77
C GLN A 25 -35.49 65.42 -9.58
N ARG A 26 -34.35 64.90 -9.10
CA ARG A 26 -34.08 63.45 -9.08
C ARG A 26 -33.53 63.06 -7.69
N PRO A 27 -33.96 61.91 -7.12
CA PRO A 27 -33.60 61.52 -5.77
C PRO A 27 -32.09 61.28 -5.63
N GLN A 28 -31.50 61.83 -4.56
CA GLN A 28 -30.17 61.45 -4.09
C GLN A 28 -30.21 59.97 -3.68
N GLN A 29 -29.74 59.09 -4.55
CA GLN A 29 -29.31 57.76 -4.11
C GLN A 29 -28.01 57.95 -3.33
N SER A 30 -28.09 57.81 -2.01
CA SER A 30 -26.92 57.59 -1.16
C SER A 30 -26.29 56.27 -1.60
N GLN A 31 -25.27 56.35 -2.46
CA GLN A 31 -24.43 55.19 -2.75
C GLN A 31 -23.56 54.97 -1.51
N ALA A 32 -23.95 54.01 -0.67
CA ALA A 32 -23.06 53.44 0.32
C ALA A 32 -21.80 52.97 -0.42
N GLN A 33 -20.64 53.53 -0.07
CA GLN A 33 -19.38 53.06 -0.63
C GLN A 33 -19.23 51.57 -0.27
N PRO A 34 -18.95 50.69 -1.23
CA PRO A 34 -18.64 49.31 -0.90
C PRO A 34 -17.37 49.28 -0.05
N GLN A 35 -17.51 48.79 1.17
CA GLN A 35 -16.39 48.56 2.08
C GLN A 35 -15.48 47.52 1.41
N TYR A 36 -14.28 47.93 0.99
CA TYR A 36 -13.32 47.02 0.37
C TYR A 36 -12.87 46.00 1.43
N GLN A 37 -13.43 44.79 1.36
CA GLN A 37 -12.87 43.64 2.06
C GLN A 37 -11.72 43.12 1.23
N GLU A 38 -10.51 43.31 1.74
CA GLU A 38 -9.30 42.68 1.20
C GLU A 38 -9.57 41.17 1.06
N PRO A 39 -9.36 40.57 -0.12
CA PRO A 39 -9.56 39.14 -0.29
C PRO A 39 -8.67 38.43 0.72
N ALA A 40 -9.26 37.63 1.60
CA ALA A 40 -8.47 36.72 2.42
C ALA A 40 -7.67 35.86 1.45
N ILE A 41 -6.35 36.09 1.39
CA ILE A 41 -5.45 35.18 0.68
C ILE A 41 -5.57 33.86 1.44
N GLN A 42 -6.42 32.97 0.94
CA GLN A 42 -6.38 31.57 1.32
C GLN A 42 -4.98 31.13 0.89
N GLN A 43 -4.06 31.09 1.85
CA GLN A 43 -2.80 30.39 1.68
C GLN A 43 -3.20 29.01 1.14
N PRO A 44 -2.78 28.64 -0.08
CA PRO A 44 -3.10 27.32 -0.57
C PRO A 44 -2.60 26.36 0.48
N ALA A 45 -3.50 25.49 0.97
CA ALA A 45 -3.13 24.45 1.91
C ALA A 45 -1.89 23.78 1.32
N VAL A 46 -0.73 24.06 1.91
CA VAL A 46 0.52 23.43 1.51
C VAL A 46 0.32 22.01 1.97
N MET A 47 -0.27 21.19 1.09
CA MET A 47 -0.18 19.75 1.15
C MET A 47 1.31 19.52 1.34
N ALA A 48 1.72 19.14 2.55
CA ALA A 48 3.09 18.83 2.84
C ALA A 48 3.47 17.71 1.85
N GLN A 49 4.12 18.07 0.75
CA GLN A 49 4.79 17.11 -0.11
C GLN A 49 5.82 16.48 0.80
N THR A 50 5.55 15.26 1.24
CA THR A 50 6.56 14.44 1.88
C THR A 50 7.68 14.29 0.87
N THR A 51 8.78 15.02 1.07
CA THR A 51 9.99 15.02 0.23
C THR A 51 10.77 13.70 0.33
N GLY A 52 10.14 12.62 0.82
CA GLY A 52 10.70 11.28 0.85
C GLY A 52 10.50 10.58 -0.49
N THR A 53 11.45 9.74 -0.88
CA THR A 53 11.30 8.86 -2.05
C THR A 53 10.05 7.99 -1.88
N HIS A 54 9.10 8.09 -2.80
CA HIS A 54 7.90 7.27 -2.79
C HIS A 54 8.28 5.79 -3.00
N TRP A 55 7.62 4.87 -2.29
CA TRP A 55 8.00 3.45 -2.26
C TRP A 55 8.22 2.80 -3.65
N PRO A 56 7.30 2.94 -4.64
CA PRO A 56 7.53 2.52 -6.02
C PRO A 56 8.83 3.02 -6.65
N GLN A 57 9.20 4.28 -6.40
CA GLN A 57 10.43 4.87 -6.92
C GLN A 57 11.66 4.27 -6.21
N PHE A 58 11.56 4.03 -4.90
CA PHE A 58 12.61 3.33 -4.15
C PHE A 58 12.82 1.91 -4.69
N VAL A 59 11.74 1.15 -4.90
CA VAL A 59 11.80 -0.22 -5.44
C VAL A 59 12.40 -0.24 -6.84
N ASN A 60 12.04 0.73 -7.70
CA ASN A 60 12.63 0.80 -9.03
C ASN A 60 14.16 0.98 -8.98
N ASN A 61 14.64 1.86 -8.10
CA ASN A 61 16.08 2.12 -7.93
C ASN A 61 16.81 1.04 -7.12
N ASN A 62 16.10 0.24 -6.31
CA ASN A 62 16.67 -0.72 -5.37
C ASN A 62 15.96 -2.08 -5.46
N ARG A 63 15.89 -2.65 -6.67
CA ARG A 63 15.08 -3.87 -6.93
C ARG A 63 15.38 -5.04 -6.01
N LEU A 64 16.65 -5.27 -5.68
CA LEU A 64 17.06 -6.31 -4.74
C LEU A 64 16.45 -6.10 -3.35
N VAL A 65 16.61 -4.90 -2.79
CA VAL A 65 16.08 -4.56 -1.46
C VAL A 65 14.56 -4.57 -1.47
N GLY A 66 13.95 -3.98 -2.50
CA GLY A 66 12.50 -4.00 -2.70
C GLY A 66 11.95 -5.41 -2.77
N ALA A 67 12.61 -6.32 -3.48
CA ALA A 67 12.22 -7.72 -3.59
C ALA A 67 12.35 -8.48 -2.27
N LEU A 68 13.41 -8.25 -1.49
CA LEU A 68 13.59 -8.86 -0.17
C LEU A 68 12.50 -8.42 0.81
N VAL A 69 12.22 -7.12 0.88
CA VAL A 69 11.16 -6.58 1.76
C VAL A 69 9.78 -7.06 1.32
N ALA A 70 9.51 -6.99 0.02
CA ALA A 70 8.24 -7.46 -0.55
C ALA A 70 8.05 -8.96 -0.35
N GLY A 71 9.09 -9.76 -0.58
CA GLY A 71 9.06 -11.21 -0.37
C GLY A 71 8.82 -11.58 1.08
N PHE A 72 9.56 -10.97 2.02
CA PHE A 72 9.33 -11.18 3.45
C PHE A 72 7.90 -10.83 3.87
N GLY A 73 7.41 -9.65 3.47
CA GLY A 73 6.05 -9.20 3.80
C GLY A 73 4.97 -10.07 3.17
N ALA A 74 5.13 -10.44 1.89
CA ALA A 74 4.20 -11.31 1.19
C ALA A 74 4.15 -12.71 1.81
N THR A 75 5.30 -13.27 2.18
CA THR A 75 5.36 -14.56 2.86
C THR A 75 4.70 -14.49 4.23
N GLN A 76 5.01 -13.49 5.05
CA GLN A 76 4.37 -13.34 6.37
C GLN A 76 2.83 -13.25 6.27
N LEU A 77 2.30 -12.47 5.32
CA LEU A 77 0.85 -12.35 5.11
C LEU A 77 0.23 -13.67 4.66
N ALA A 78 0.88 -14.38 3.73
CA ALA A 78 0.40 -15.66 3.27
C ALA A 78 0.45 -16.72 4.40
N THR A 79 1.51 -16.77 5.20
CA THR A 79 1.61 -17.66 6.37
C THR A 79 0.46 -17.40 7.36
N MET A 80 0.18 -16.14 7.69
CA MET A 80 -0.94 -15.78 8.58
C MET A 80 -2.28 -16.24 8.00
N PHE A 81 -2.50 -16.00 6.70
CA PHE A 81 -3.70 -16.46 6.01
C PHE A 81 -3.83 -18.00 6.02
N GLY A 82 -2.73 -18.74 5.83
CA GLY A 82 -2.70 -20.20 5.90
C GLY A 82 -3.15 -20.74 7.27
N TYR A 83 -2.83 -20.04 8.36
CA TYR A 83 -3.36 -20.39 9.68
C TYR A 83 -4.86 -20.10 9.82
N TRP A 84 -5.34 -19.02 9.21
CA TRP A 84 -6.73 -18.57 9.37
C TRP A 84 -7.71 -19.26 8.44
N ILE A 85 -7.27 -19.80 7.31
CA ILE A 85 -8.17 -20.41 6.32
C ILE A 85 -8.99 -21.57 6.88
N TYR A 86 -8.45 -22.29 7.87
CA TYR A 86 -9.19 -23.28 8.65
C TYR A 86 -10.41 -22.69 9.35
N GLY A 87 -10.27 -21.50 9.96
CA GLY A 87 -11.36 -20.79 10.62
C GLY A 87 -12.47 -20.33 9.69
N LEU A 88 -12.23 -20.33 8.37
CA LEU A 88 -13.25 -20.06 7.35
C LEU A 88 -14.04 -21.31 6.93
N GLY A 89 -13.70 -22.49 7.46
CA GLY A 89 -14.37 -23.76 7.14
C GLY A 89 -14.05 -24.32 5.75
N ILE A 90 -13.04 -23.77 5.06
CA ILE A 90 -12.62 -24.22 3.72
C ILE A 90 -11.75 -25.48 3.82
N MET A 91 -11.00 -25.62 4.92
CA MET A 91 -10.08 -26.73 5.18
C MET A 91 -10.40 -27.37 6.53
N GLU A 92 -10.02 -28.64 6.71
CA GLU A 92 -10.15 -29.38 7.97
C GLU A 92 -9.03 -29.08 8.98
N GLY A 93 -7.96 -28.41 8.53
CA GLY A 93 -6.84 -27.97 9.37
C GLY A 93 -6.14 -26.74 8.78
N PRO A 94 -5.19 -26.15 9.52
CA PRO A 94 -4.40 -25.02 9.02
C PRO A 94 -3.50 -25.44 7.85
N LEU A 95 -3.31 -24.55 6.89
CA LEU A 95 -2.32 -24.73 5.83
C LEU A 95 -0.97 -24.21 6.33
N ASP A 96 -0.22 -25.07 7.02
CA ASP A 96 1.06 -24.73 7.64
C ASP A 96 2.26 -25.31 6.88
N PHE A 97 2.67 -24.61 5.83
CA PHE A 97 3.89 -24.97 5.10
C PHE A 97 5.17 -24.88 5.93
N ALA A 98 5.20 -24.07 7.00
CA ALA A 98 6.37 -24.01 7.86
C ALA A 98 6.49 -25.29 8.70
N PHE A 99 5.39 -25.77 9.29
CA PHE A 99 5.37 -27.06 9.99
C PHE A 99 5.85 -28.19 9.08
N PHE A 100 5.28 -28.27 7.87
CA PHE A 100 5.64 -29.24 6.83
C PHE A 100 7.14 -29.23 6.51
N ASN A 101 7.72 -28.06 6.24
CA ASN A 101 9.16 -27.92 6.03
C ASN A 101 9.97 -28.37 7.25
N GLY A 102 9.49 -28.08 8.46
CA GLY A 102 10.14 -28.50 9.69
C GLY A 102 10.23 -30.02 9.82
N VAL A 103 9.12 -30.72 9.55
CA VAL A 103 9.07 -32.20 9.55
C VAL A 103 10.09 -32.78 8.57
N ILE A 104 10.18 -32.23 7.36
CA ILE A 104 11.14 -32.69 6.35
C ILE A 104 12.60 -32.44 6.78
N LEU A 105 12.89 -31.25 7.30
CA LEU A 105 14.26 -30.85 7.64
C LEU A 105 14.77 -31.47 8.94
N THR A 106 13.87 -31.77 9.86
CA THR A 106 14.19 -32.26 11.21
C THR A 106 13.25 -33.38 11.67
N PRO A 107 13.17 -34.50 10.93
CA PRO A 107 12.16 -35.55 11.17
C PRO A 107 12.28 -36.23 12.54
N ASN A 108 13.43 -36.12 13.20
CA ASN A 108 13.70 -36.72 14.51
C ASN A 108 13.76 -35.68 15.64
N ALA A 109 13.17 -34.49 15.45
CA ALA A 109 13.18 -33.45 16.47
C ALA A 109 12.43 -33.91 17.74
N THR A 110 13.04 -33.72 18.91
CA THR A 110 12.42 -34.09 20.18
C THR A 110 11.34 -33.08 20.55
N ALA A 111 10.11 -33.57 20.69
CA ALA A 111 8.99 -32.79 21.21
C ALA A 111 9.12 -32.57 22.72
N ASN A 112 8.64 -31.43 23.21
CA ASN A 112 8.41 -31.21 24.63
C ASN A 112 7.17 -32.00 25.11
N ASP A 113 6.87 -31.94 26.41
CA ASP A 113 5.72 -32.63 27.02
C ASP A 113 4.36 -32.25 26.41
N ALA A 114 4.28 -31.10 25.73
CA ALA A 114 3.09 -30.64 25.02
C ALA A 114 3.04 -31.11 23.54
N GLY A 115 3.98 -31.98 23.13
CA GLY A 115 4.07 -32.46 21.74
C GLY A 115 4.69 -31.47 20.76
N PHE A 116 5.30 -30.38 21.24
CA PHE A 116 5.89 -29.34 20.40
C PHE A 116 7.42 -29.46 20.29
N ALA A 117 7.92 -29.60 19.06
CA ALA A 117 9.36 -29.61 18.77
C ALA A 117 9.84 -28.21 18.35
N VAL A 118 10.48 -27.49 19.27
CA VAL A 118 10.94 -26.10 19.05
C VAL A 118 11.89 -25.99 17.86
N SER A 119 12.87 -26.90 17.75
CA SER A 119 13.83 -26.91 16.64
C SER A 119 13.15 -27.12 15.29
N GLN A 120 12.12 -27.97 15.25
CA GLN A 120 11.34 -28.24 14.05
C GLN A 120 10.61 -27.00 13.58
N TRP A 121 9.99 -26.27 14.50
CA TRP A 121 9.30 -25.03 14.18
C TRP A 121 10.26 -23.97 13.61
N PHE A 122 11.43 -23.76 14.24
CA PHE A 122 12.40 -22.78 13.74
C PHE A 122 13.00 -23.16 12.39
N ALA A 123 13.36 -24.44 12.18
CA ALA A 123 13.86 -24.93 10.91
C ALA A 123 12.82 -24.74 9.79
N GLY A 124 11.57 -25.11 10.09
CA GLY A 124 10.44 -24.98 9.19
C GLY A 124 10.12 -23.54 8.82
N MET A 125 10.03 -22.64 9.80
CA MET A 125 9.80 -21.22 9.58
C MET A 125 10.95 -20.57 8.82
N GLY A 126 12.20 -20.86 9.20
CA GLY A 126 13.37 -20.34 8.51
C GLY A 126 13.38 -20.73 7.03
N PHE A 127 13.13 -22.00 6.72
CA PHE A 127 13.08 -22.46 5.34
C PHE A 127 11.87 -21.92 4.57
N HIS A 128 10.72 -21.76 5.23
CA HIS A 128 9.54 -21.15 4.63
C HIS A 128 9.79 -19.70 4.17
N TYR A 129 10.41 -18.89 5.04
CA TYR A 129 10.81 -17.52 4.68
C TYR A 129 11.89 -17.49 3.60
N PHE A 130 12.88 -18.38 3.69
CA PHE A 130 13.90 -18.51 2.67
C PHE A 130 13.28 -18.79 1.28
N ASN A 131 12.41 -19.79 1.17
CA ASN A 131 11.73 -20.13 -0.08
C ASN A 131 10.90 -18.95 -0.61
N GLY A 132 10.12 -18.32 0.26
CA GLY A 132 9.31 -17.15 -0.09
C GLY A 132 10.13 -15.99 -0.65
N MET A 133 11.27 -15.67 -0.02
CA MET A 133 12.20 -14.65 -0.50
C MET A 133 12.88 -15.06 -1.80
N VAL A 134 13.29 -16.32 -1.96
CA VAL A 134 13.89 -16.83 -3.21
C VAL A 134 12.92 -16.69 -4.38
N PHE A 135 11.66 -17.06 -4.21
CA PHE A 135 10.65 -16.89 -5.27
C PHE A 135 10.32 -15.43 -5.56
N ALA A 136 10.30 -14.57 -4.53
CA ALA A 136 10.14 -13.12 -4.72
C ALA A 136 11.32 -12.51 -5.49
N LEU A 137 12.55 -12.94 -5.19
CA LEU A 137 13.75 -12.53 -5.92
C LEU A 137 13.73 -13.03 -7.36
N ALA A 138 13.37 -14.29 -7.58
CA ALA A 138 13.23 -14.85 -8.93
C ALA A 138 12.18 -14.06 -9.73
N TYR A 139 11.05 -13.74 -9.12
CA TYR A 139 10.04 -12.88 -9.74
C TYR A 139 10.62 -11.50 -10.06
N ALA A 140 11.17 -10.81 -9.08
CA ALA A 140 11.61 -9.41 -9.22
C ALA A 140 12.80 -9.19 -10.15
N LEU A 141 13.78 -10.11 -10.14
CA LEU A 141 15.06 -9.94 -10.81
C LEU A 141 15.16 -10.69 -12.14
N VAL A 142 14.32 -11.71 -12.35
CA VAL A 142 14.37 -12.54 -13.56
C VAL A 142 13.07 -12.42 -14.35
N ILE A 143 11.94 -12.81 -13.74
CA ILE A 143 10.66 -12.92 -14.45
C ILE A 143 10.11 -11.54 -14.81
N PHE A 144 10.12 -10.60 -13.86
CA PHE A 144 9.58 -9.27 -14.04
C PHE A 144 10.29 -8.51 -15.18
N PRO A 145 11.64 -8.44 -15.24
CA PRO A 145 12.34 -7.85 -16.39
C PRO A 145 12.12 -8.62 -17.70
N TRP A 146 12.04 -9.96 -17.65
CA TRP A 146 11.81 -10.79 -18.83
C TRP A 146 10.45 -10.54 -19.49
N LEU A 147 9.42 -10.26 -18.68
CA LEU A 147 8.08 -9.89 -19.16
C LEU A 147 7.99 -8.43 -19.68
N GLY A 148 9.09 -7.68 -19.66
CA GLY A 148 9.16 -6.28 -20.14
C GLY A 148 8.71 -5.26 -19.10
N LYS A 149 8.60 -3.98 -19.50
CA LYS A 149 8.20 -2.90 -18.57
C LYS A 149 6.73 -3.02 -18.14
N THR A 150 6.44 -2.69 -16.88
CA THR A 150 5.06 -2.45 -16.40
C THR A 150 4.87 -0.98 -16.13
N HIS A 151 3.88 -0.37 -16.80
CA HIS A 151 3.57 1.05 -16.60
C HIS A 151 2.46 1.29 -15.57
N THR A 152 1.84 0.21 -15.03
CA THR A 152 0.74 0.32 -14.06
C THR A 152 0.85 -0.74 -12.97
N THR A 153 0.35 -0.39 -11.78
CA THR A 153 0.18 -1.33 -10.66
C THR A 153 -0.66 -2.56 -11.05
N SER A 154 -1.71 -2.36 -11.86
CA SER A 154 -2.58 -3.47 -12.31
C SER A 154 -1.85 -4.47 -13.19
N SER A 155 -0.95 -4.01 -14.06
CA SER A 155 -0.13 -4.89 -14.90
C SER A 155 0.86 -5.70 -14.06
N ASN A 156 1.51 -5.06 -13.09
CA ASN A 156 2.39 -5.75 -12.16
C ASN A 156 1.64 -6.79 -11.31
N LEU A 157 0.46 -6.42 -10.77
CA LEU A 157 -0.39 -7.32 -10.00
C LEU A 157 -0.81 -8.55 -10.82
N ALA A 158 -1.19 -8.38 -12.09
CA ALA A 158 -1.53 -9.50 -12.96
C ALA A 158 -0.35 -10.46 -13.18
N ARG A 159 0.87 -9.93 -13.33
CA ARG A 159 2.09 -10.76 -13.46
C ARG A 159 2.41 -11.50 -12.17
N SER A 160 2.30 -10.82 -11.03
CA SER A 160 2.52 -11.44 -9.72
C SER A 160 1.49 -12.54 -9.46
N LEU A 161 0.21 -12.32 -9.81
CA LEU A 161 -0.83 -13.34 -9.78
C LEU A 161 -0.48 -14.53 -10.67
N GLY A 162 0.00 -14.29 -11.89
CA GLY A 162 0.49 -15.37 -12.77
C GLY A 162 1.58 -16.22 -12.11
N MET A 163 2.53 -15.58 -11.42
CA MET A 163 3.57 -16.28 -10.64
C MET A 163 2.98 -17.07 -9.48
N GLY A 164 2.06 -16.49 -8.70
CA GLY A 164 1.37 -17.20 -7.62
C GLY A 164 0.60 -18.42 -8.11
N MET A 165 -0.10 -18.30 -9.24
CA MET A 165 -0.84 -19.42 -9.84
C MET A 165 0.08 -20.52 -10.35
N PHE A 166 1.24 -20.17 -10.91
CA PHE A 166 2.28 -21.13 -11.25
C PHE A 166 2.78 -21.88 -10.01
N LEU A 167 3.12 -21.16 -8.94
CA LEU A 167 3.58 -21.76 -7.68
C LEU A 167 2.51 -22.65 -7.04
N ALA A 168 1.24 -22.26 -7.03
CA ALA A 168 0.14 -23.10 -6.54
C ALA A 168 0.03 -24.40 -7.33
N THR A 169 0.12 -24.31 -8.66
CA THR A 169 0.04 -25.47 -9.55
C THR A 169 1.24 -26.41 -9.34
N ALA A 170 2.45 -25.85 -9.23
CA ALA A 170 3.65 -26.61 -8.91
C ALA A 170 3.58 -27.23 -7.51
N SER A 171 2.95 -26.53 -6.56
CA SER A 171 2.78 -27.02 -5.19
C SER A 171 1.87 -28.24 -5.15
N CYS A 172 0.66 -28.13 -5.70
CA CYS A 172 -0.31 -29.22 -5.71
C CYS A 172 0.12 -30.37 -6.62
N GLY A 173 0.66 -30.06 -7.79
CA GLY A 173 1.00 -31.03 -8.82
C GLY A 173 2.31 -31.78 -8.60
N TRP A 174 3.24 -31.23 -7.81
CA TRP A 174 4.55 -31.83 -7.60
C TRP A 174 5.07 -31.71 -6.18
N TRP A 175 5.16 -30.51 -5.60
CA TRP A 175 5.83 -30.31 -4.29
C TRP A 175 5.19 -31.13 -3.17
N ILE A 176 3.87 -31.04 -3.00
CA ILE A 176 3.15 -31.76 -1.96
C ILE A 176 3.22 -33.28 -2.23
N PRO A 177 2.84 -33.81 -3.42
CA PRO A 177 2.92 -35.24 -3.69
C PRO A 177 4.33 -35.84 -3.57
N ALA A 178 5.38 -35.08 -3.93
CA ALA A 178 6.75 -35.60 -3.94
C ALA A 178 7.46 -35.49 -2.58
N LEU A 179 7.14 -34.47 -1.78
CA LEU A 179 7.88 -34.19 -0.53
C LEU A 179 7.07 -34.45 0.74
N HIS A 180 5.77 -34.73 0.60
CA HIS A 180 4.91 -35.13 1.71
C HIS A 180 4.26 -36.48 1.42
N PRO A 181 5.07 -37.54 1.20
CA PRO A 181 4.55 -38.88 0.95
C PRO A 181 3.77 -39.41 2.16
N GLU A 182 3.00 -40.47 1.95
CA GLU A 182 2.10 -41.08 2.94
C GLU A 182 2.77 -41.39 4.28
N ASP A 183 4.05 -41.78 4.27
CA ASP A 183 4.83 -42.06 5.47
C ASP A 183 5.14 -40.81 6.32
N VAL A 184 5.05 -39.62 5.73
CA VAL A 184 5.29 -38.33 6.42
C VAL A 184 4.00 -37.73 6.95
N ILE A 185 2.92 -37.76 6.18
CA ILE A 185 1.65 -37.08 6.54
C ILE A 185 0.49 -38.04 6.86
N GLY A 186 0.72 -39.35 6.79
CA GLY A 186 -0.26 -40.39 7.11
C GLY A 186 -1.31 -40.66 6.02
N ILE A 187 -1.21 -39.99 4.87
CA ILE A 187 -2.13 -40.12 3.74
C ILE A 187 -1.37 -39.85 2.43
N ASP A 188 -1.56 -40.68 1.41
CA ASP A 188 -1.03 -40.40 0.07
C ASP A 188 -1.71 -39.14 -0.50
N PRO A 189 -0.96 -38.05 -0.80
CA PRO A 189 -1.53 -36.85 -1.41
C PRO A 189 -2.28 -37.09 -2.73
N GLY A 190 -1.90 -38.14 -3.47
CA GLY A 190 -2.46 -38.45 -4.77
C GLY A 190 -2.14 -37.42 -5.84
N PHE A 191 -2.73 -37.63 -7.03
CA PHE A 191 -2.58 -36.68 -8.14
C PHE A 191 -3.09 -35.30 -7.74
N PHE A 192 -2.25 -34.28 -7.92
CA PHE A 192 -2.59 -32.89 -7.64
C PHE A 192 -3.03 -32.61 -6.19
N SER A 193 -2.58 -33.44 -5.23
CA SER A 193 -2.94 -33.33 -3.80
C SER A 193 -4.43 -33.53 -3.50
N ILE A 194 -5.20 -34.14 -4.42
CA ILE A 194 -6.67 -34.22 -4.28
C ILE A 194 -7.14 -35.15 -3.16
N ASN A 195 -6.33 -36.15 -2.78
CA ASN A 195 -6.66 -37.06 -1.68
C ASN A 195 -6.60 -36.35 -0.32
N LEU A 196 -5.89 -35.22 -0.23
CA LEU A 196 -5.89 -34.34 0.95
C LEU A 196 -7.18 -33.49 1.05
N GLY A 197 -8.14 -33.73 0.16
CA GLY A 197 -9.39 -33.00 0.06
C GLY A 197 -9.33 -31.80 -0.89
N TRP A 198 -10.44 -31.52 -1.55
CA TRP A 198 -10.57 -30.36 -2.45
C TRP A 198 -10.29 -29.03 -1.74
N GLY A 199 -10.59 -28.96 -0.43
CA GLY A 199 -10.32 -27.81 0.42
C GLY A 199 -8.84 -27.48 0.51
N THR A 200 -7.97 -28.51 0.56
CA THR A 200 -6.51 -28.33 0.54
C THR A 200 -6.05 -27.72 -0.77
N VAL A 201 -6.53 -28.25 -1.90
CA VAL A 201 -6.21 -27.69 -3.22
C VAL A 201 -6.65 -26.23 -3.30
N LEU A 202 -7.90 -25.92 -2.96
CA LEU A 202 -8.38 -24.53 -2.95
C LEU A 202 -7.56 -23.65 -2.00
N GLY A 203 -7.22 -24.17 -0.82
CA GLY A 203 -6.46 -23.45 0.19
C GLY A 203 -5.06 -23.08 -0.28
N VAL A 204 -4.36 -23.99 -0.96
CA VAL A 204 -3.05 -23.72 -1.58
C VAL A 204 -3.16 -22.62 -2.63
N TYR A 205 -4.21 -22.63 -3.46
CA TYR A 205 -4.42 -21.58 -4.45
C TYR A 205 -4.71 -20.22 -3.79
N LEU A 206 -5.60 -20.17 -2.79
CA LEU A 206 -5.91 -18.94 -2.06
C LEU A 206 -4.69 -18.39 -1.33
N TRP A 207 -3.88 -19.26 -0.72
CA TRP A 207 -2.62 -18.89 -0.08
C TRP A 207 -1.66 -18.21 -1.06
N HIS A 208 -1.48 -18.79 -2.25
CA HIS A 208 -0.62 -18.22 -3.27
C HIS A 208 -1.20 -16.95 -3.90
N VAL A 209 -2.52 -16.80 -3.97
CA VAL A 209 -3.17 -15.55 -4.37
C VAL A 209 -2.86 -14.45 -3.35
N VAL A 210 -2.98 -14.72 -2.05
CA VAL A 210 -2.62 -13.74 -1.00
C VAL A 210 -1.15 -13.34 -1.12
N TRP A 211 -0.25 -14.32 -1.25
CA TRP A 211 1.17 -14.06 -1.47
C TRP A 211 1.42 -13.19 -2.71
N ALA A 212 0.81 -13.54 -3.85
CA ALA A 212 0.99 -12.84 -5.11
C ALA A 212 0.42 -11.43 -5.09
N VAL A 213 -0.74 -11.22 -4.47
CA VAL A 213 -1.31 -9.88 -4.31
C VAL A 213 -0.39 -9.02 -3.45
N ALA A 214 0.06 -9.54 -2.31
CA ALA A 214 1.00 -8.82 -1.45
C ALA A 214 2.32 -8.51 -2.17
N LEU A 215 2.91 -9.48 -2.87
CA LEU A 215 4.12 -9.29 -3.65
C LEU A 215 3.93 -8.23 -4.75
N GLY A 216 2.83 -8.28 -5.50
CA GLY A 216 2.57 -7.31 -6.59
C GLY A 216 2.28 -5.89 -6.09
N LEU A 217 1.79 -5.75 -4.86
CA LEU A 217 1.60 -4.44 -4.23
C LEU A 217 2.90 -3.91 -3.61
N PHE A 218 3.70 -4.77 -2.98
CA PHE A 218 4.94 -4.40 -2.32
C PHE A 218 6.11 -4.27 -3.29
N PHE A 219 6.29 -5.21 -4.22
CA PHE A 219 7.24 -5.08 -5.32
C PHE A 219 6.54 -4.45 -6.52
N ASN A 220 6.33 -3.13 -6.48
CA ASN A 220 5.62 -2.39 -7.52
C ASN A 220 6.48 -1.27 -8.13
N PRO A 221 7.54 -1.61 -8.89
CA PRO A 221 8.31 -0.61 -9.61
C PRO A 221 7.44 0.02 -10.72
N GLN A 222 7.56 1.33 -10.90
CA GLN A 222 6.92 2.06 -11.99
C GLN A 222 8.02 2.53 -12.95
N ASP A 223 8.16 1.80 -14.07
CA ASP A 223 9.20 1.98 -15.10
C ASP A 223 8.69 2.67 -16.38
#